data_AF-D0IJV8-F1
#
_entry.id   AF-D0IJV8-F1
#
_cell.length_a   1.000
_cell.length_b   1.000
_cell.length_c   1.000
_cell.angle_alpha   90.00
_cell.angle_beta   90.00
_cell.angle_gamma   90.00
#
_symmetry.space_group_name_H-M   'P 1'
#
loop_
_entity.id
_entity.type
_entity.pdbx_description
1 polymer ?
#
loop_
_entity_poly.entity_id
_entity_poly.type
_entity_poly.pdbx_seq_one_letter_code
_entity_poly.pdbx_strand_id
1 'polypeptide(L)'
;MMSLSLIERARKLFKMEMSAVAYITMVAAYFACVLNLPVTSEIYKLAASDSLSFVLSSPLLLFFCFIIIFTLFSLPFILKPFTVVLTLLSSMAFYAAHKYNVMFDYTMIENIFETHTSEATSYLSVSSISYFLIFGLIPAVLFSTTRVTTANSILKECIKRLVAVVISVIGIALIALLFYKDYASVGRNNHYLNKMINPAFAFNTFKYVRNNYFTTPLVYQPLGEDAQLVAAPNGKPNLVVLVVGETARAMNYRYNGYQRNTNPYTENMGLIAFQNVSSCGTSTAVSLPCMFSDLNRNNYERARADSRDNVMDIIGRAGVSLSWIDNDGGDKGISKNFQLQEINHSVYPELCRDGVCYDEVMLRELDQQIQASQGHQLIALHIIGSHGPTYYKRYPKDKAHFQPDCPRSDIENCSDEEIVNTYDNTIAYTDFVLAELIKKLDNYQENYNVALMYISDHGESLGENGMYLHGTPYAIAPKQQTQVPWLIWLPEQYSKQRNIDKECLLSSAKNGEYSHDNFFHTLIGFFGVTTKDKNQDMDIIHQCRTSMS
;
A
#
# COMPACT_ATOMS: atom_id res chain seq x y z
N MET A 1 -32.22 23.71 8.98
CA MET A 1 -33.48 23.55 9.75
C MET A 1 -34.20 22.20 9.54
N MET A 2 -33.98 21.45 8.44
CA MET A 2 -34.60 20.11 8.25
C MET A 2 -34.01 18.97 9.13
N SER A 3 -32.73 19.05 9.55
CA SER A 3 -32.06 17.98 10.31
C SER A 3 -32.56 17.80 11.76
N LEU A 4 -32.97 18.88 12.43
CA LEU A 4 -33.50 18.85 13.80
C LEU A 4 -34.81 18.04 13.90
N SER A 5 -35.65 18.09 12.86
CA SER A 5 -36.95 17.40 12.85
C SER A 5 -36.85 15.87 12.73
N LEU A 6 -35.83 15.36 12.03
CA LEU A 6 -35.59 13.92 11.88
C LEU A 6 -35.04 13.32 13.18
N ILE A 7 -34.13 14.02 13.86
CA ILE A 7 -33.58 13.62 15.15
C ILE A 7 -34.69 13.61 16.22
N GLU A 8 -35.57 14.61 16.23
CA GLU A 8 -36.71 14.64 17.16
C GLU A 8 -37.77 13.56 16.88
N ARG A 9 -38.03 13.25 15.60
CA ARG A 9 -38.91 12.14 15.21
C ARG A 9 -38.29 10.77 15.54
N ALA A 10 -36.99 10.59 15.32
CA ALA A 10 -36.26 9.38 15.73
C ALA A 10 -36.22 9.23 17.26
N ARG A 11 -36.03 10.33 18.01
CA ARG A 11 -36.15 10.36 19.49
C ARG A 11 -37.54 9.95 19.98
N LYS A 12 -38.61 10.22 19.23
CA LYS A 12 -39.97 9.76 19.56
C LYS A 12 -40.20 8.28 19.27
N LEU A 13 -39.53 7.72 18.26
CA LEU A 13 -39.64 6.30 17.87
C LEU A 13 -38.77 5.37 18.74
N PHE A 14 -37.61 5.84 19.21
CA PHE A 14 -36.66 5.06 20.02
C PHE A 14 -36.49 5.64 21.43
N LYS A 15 -37.51 5.54 22.28
CA LYS A 15 -37.43 5.89 23.71
C LYS A 15 -36.74 4.79 24.50
N MET A 16 -35.43 4.62 24.31
CA MET A 16 -34.61 3.79 25.19
C MET A 16 -33.98 4.67 26.26
N GLU A 17 -34.37 4.45 27.51
CA GLU A 17 -33.71 5.04 28.68
C GLU A 17 -32.87 3.98 29.36
N MET A 18 -31.58 4.25 29.58
CA MET A 18 -30.69 3.30 30.24
C MET A 18 -29.62 4.01 31.07
N SER A 19 -29.10 3.33 32.09
CA SER A 19 -27.97 3.83 32.87
C SER A 19 -26.70 3.93 32.01
N ALA A 20 -25.74 4.77 32.40
CA ALA A 20 -24.47 4.88 31.68
C ALA A 20 -23.72 3.53 31.58
N VAL A 21 -23.76 2.71 32.64
CA VAL A 21 -23.16 1.36 32.61
C VAL A 21 -23.86 0.47 31.59
N ALA A 22 -25.20 0.45 31.56
CA ALA A 22 -25.95 -0.33 30.59
C ALA A 22 -25.68 0.13 29.14
N TYR A 23 -25.52 1.44 28.93
CA TYR A 23 -25.11 2.00 27.64
C TYR A 23 -23.71 1.50 27.22
N ILE A 24 -22.73 1.60 28.11
CA ILE A 24 -21.36 1.12 27.87
C ILE A 24 -21.36 -0.37 27.55
N THR A 25 -22.11 -1.16 28.32
CA THR A 25 -22.27 -2.61 28.10
C THR A 25 -22.85 -2.92 26.73
N MET A 26 -23.89 -2.19 26.29
CA MET A 26 -24.47 -2.36 24.96
C MET A 26 -23.47 -2.04 23.84
N VAL A 27 -22.74 -0.93 23.96
CA VAL A 27 -21.71 -0.55 22.98
C VAL A 27 -20.57 -1.57 22.97
N ALA A 28 -20.10 -2.01 24.14
CA ALA A 28 -19.06 -3.04 24.25
C ALA A 28 -19.50 -4.37 23.62
N ALA A 29 -20.74 -4.80 23.83
CA ALA A 29 -21.28 -6.01 23.20
C ALA A 29 -21.33 -5.88 21.68
N TYR A 30 -21.76 -4.72 21.18
CA TYR A 30 -21.78 -4.46 19.74
C TYR A 30 -20.39 -4.53 19.12
N PHE A 31 -19.40 -3.88 19.73
CA PHE A 31 -18.02 -3.92 19.24
C PHE A 31 -17.44 -5.33 19.30
N ALA A 32 -17.63 -6.05 20.40
CA ALA A 32 -17.08 -7.38 20.59
C ALA A 32 -17.67 -8.43 19.64
N CYS A 33 -18.99 -8.42 19.45
CA CYS A 33 -19.69 -9.48 18.71
C CYS A 33 -19.90 -9.16 17.23
N VAL A 34 -20.00 -7.89 16.85
CA VAL A 34 -20.30 -7.49 15.46
C VAL A 34 -19.07 -6.93 14.78
N LEU A 35 -18.53 -5.81 15.27
CA LEU A 35 -17.45 -5.10 14.58
C LEU A 35 -16.09 -5.84 14.65
N ASN A 36 -15.95 -6.79 15.58
CA ASN A 36 -14.80 -7.68 15.71
C ASN A 36 -15.09 -9.12 15.26
N LEU A 37 -16.14 -9.32 14.46
CA LEU A 37 -16.39 -10.60 13.80
C LEU A 37 -15.16 -11.11 13.00
N PRO A 38 -14.36 -10.27 12.30
CA PRO A 38 -13.21 -10.76 11.52
C PRO A 38 -12.15 -11.43 12.40
N VAL A 39 -11.71 -10.76 13.48
CA VAL A 39 -10.69 -11.33 14.38
C VAL A 39 -11.19 -12.56 15.13
N THR A 40 -12.46 -12.58 15.56
CA THR A 40 -13.04 -13.75 16.24
C THR A 40 -13.24 -14.93 15.29
N SER A 41 -13.58 -14.68 14.02
CA SER A 41 -13.63 -15.71 12.98
C SER A 41 -12.24 -16.26 12.65
N GLU A 42 -11.21 -15.43 12.69
CA GLU A 42 -9.83 -15.88 12.45
C GLU A 42 -9.30 -16.72 13.61
N ILE A 43 -9.56 -16.30 14.86
CA ILE A 43 -9.28 -17.13 16.05
C ILE A 43 -10.03 -18.47 15.96
N TYR A 44 -11.28 -18.47 15.48
CA TYR A 44 -12.02 -19.70 15.26
C TYR A 44 -11.30 -20.62 14.26
N LYS A 45 -10.88 -20.13 13.09
CA LYS A 45 -10.16 -20.94 12.10
C LYS A 45 -8.86 -21.52 12.66
N LEU A 46 -8.10 -20.71 13.41
CA LEU A 46 -6.81 -21.11 14.00
C LEU A 46 -6.95 -22.15 15.12
N ALA A 47 -8.13 -22.24 15.76
CA ALA A 47 -8.35 -23.09 16.93
C ALA A 47 -9.49 -24.11 16.76
N ALA A 48 -10.05 -24.24 15.55
CA ALA A 48 -11.23 -25.08 15.27
C ALA A 48 -11.04 -26.57 15.61
N SER A 49 -9.80 -27.04 15.75
CA SER A 49 -9.49 -28.42 16.12
C SER A 49 -9.53 -28.72 17.62
N ASP A 50 -9.47 -27.70 18.49
CA ASP A 50 -9.05 -27.91 19.88
C ASP A 50 -10.17 -27.73 20.92
N SER A 51 -10.97 -26.65 20.84
CA SER A 51 -12.07 -26.44 21.80
C SER A 51 -13.06 -25.34 21.40
N LEU A 52 -14.34 -25.69 21.27
CA LEU A 52 -15.44 -24.73 21.08
C LEU A 52 -15.55 -23.71 22.23
N SER A 53 -15.20 -24.09 23.47
CA SER A 53 -15.28 -23.18 24.62
C SER A 53 -14.22 -22.09 24.58
N PHE A 54 -13.04 -22.39 24.02
CA PHE A 54 -12.01 -21.37 23.78
C PHE A 54 -12.48 -20.35 22.74
N VAL A 55 -13.04 -20.82 21.62
CA VAL A 55 -13.54 -19.95 20.55
C VAL A 55 -14.60 -18.98 21.10
N LEU A 56 -15.59 -19.49 21.82
CA LEU A 56 -16.67 -18.68 22.40
C LEU A 56 -16.16 -17.71 23.48
N SER A 57 -14.99 -17.98 24.07
CA SER A 57 -14.37 -17.06 25.02
C SER A 57 -13.80 -15.80 24.36
N SER A 58 -13.49 -15.81 23.04
CA SER A 58 -12.86 -14.68 22.36
C SER A 58 -13.74 -13.41 22.24
N PRO A 59 -15.01 -13.47 21.78
CA PRO A 59 -15.88 -12.30 21.84
C PRO A 59 -16.15 -11.88 23.30
N LEU A 60 -16.21 -12.83 24.24
CA LEU A 60 -16.43 -12.50 25.66
C LEU A 60 -15.23 -11.76 26.28
N LEU A 61 -14.00 -12.15 25.90
CA LEU A 61 -12.77 -11.45 26.29
C LEU A 61 -12.78 -10.01 25.75
N LEU A 62 -13.06 -9.84 24.45
CA LEU A 62 -13.15 -8.52 23.82
C LEU A 62 -14.23 -7.66 24.48
N PHE A 63 -15.38 -8.25 24.83
CA PHE A 63 -16.46 -7.57 25.52
C PHE A 63 -16.02 -6.97 26.86
N PHE A 64 -15.33 -7.75 27.70
CA PHE A 64 -14.80 -7.23 28.97
C PHE A 64 -13.72 -6.16 28.76
N CYS A 65 -12.83 -6.34 27.79
CA CYS A 65 -11.84 -5.32 27.43
C CYS A 65 -12.50 -4.00 26.99
N PHE A 66 -13.54 -4.06 26.15
CA PHE A 66 -14.25 -2.87 25.68
C PHE A 66 -15.05 -2.19 26.79
N ILE A 67 -15.61 -2.92 27.77
CA ILE A 67 -16.20 -2.28 28.94
C ILE A 67 -15.18 -1.41 29.66
N ILE A 68 -13.96 -1.92 29.88
CA ILE A 68 -12.89 -1.17 30.54
C ILE A 68 -12.54 0.09 29.72
N ILE A 69 -12.26 -0.08 28.42
CA ILE A 69 -11.87 1.02 27.52
C ILE A 69 -12.98 2.07 27.44
N PHE A 70 -14.22 1.69 27.15
CA PHE A 70 -15.32 2.64 26.98
C PHE A 70 -15.73 3.31 28.29
N THR A 71 -15.49 2.68 29.45
CA THR A 71 -15.67 3.32 30.74
C THR A 71 -14.70 4.50 30.93
N LEU A 72 -13.46 4.43 30.42
CA LEU A 72 -12.51 5.56 30.49
C LEU A 72 -13.01 6.80 29.73
N PHE A 73 -13.75 6.59 28.64
CA PHE A 73 -14.29 7.67 27.80
C PHE A 73 -15.76 8.02 28.14
N SER A 74 -16.29 7.56 29.26
CA SER A 74 -17.72 7.65 29.60
C SER A 74 -18.16 8.97 30.25
N LEU A 75 -17.46 10.08 30.01
CA LEU A 75 -17.83 11.39 30.56
C LEU A 75 -19.13 11.92 29.92
N PRO A 76 -20.02 12.63 30.65
CA PRO A 76 -21.39 12.95 30.21
C PRO A 76 -21.49 13.63 28.83
N PHE A 77 -20.53 14.47 28.47
CA PHE A 77 -20.51 15.19 27.18
C PHE A 77 -19.65 14.52 26.11
N ILE A 78 -18.80 13.57 26.49
CA ILE A 78 -17.84 12.91 25.59
C ILE A 78 -18.38 11.55 25.11
N LEU A 79 -19.05 10.81 25.99
CA LEU A 79 -19.48 9.44 25.74
C LEU A 79 -20.25 9.29 24.43
N LYS A 80 -21.24 10.16 24.18
CA LYS A 80 -22.08 10.06 22.98
C LYS A 80 -21.33 10.45 21.70
N PRO A 81 -20.72 11.64 21.58
CA PRO A 81 -19.92 11.97 20.39
C PRO A 81 -18.83 10.93 20.11
N PHE A 82 -18.11 10.48 21.15
CA PHE A 82 -17.08 9.46 21.04
C PHE A 82 -17.63 8.15 20.46
N THR A 83 -18.68 7.60 21.07
CA THR A 83 -19.26 6.33 20.59
C THR A 83 -19.87 6.43 19.19
N VAL A 84 -20.48 7.57 18.83
CA VAL A 84 -21.01 7.81 17.48
C VAL A 84 -19.87 7.83 16.45
N VAL A 85 -18.85 8.67 16.65
CA VAL A 85 -17.74 8.79 15.70
C VAL A 85 -16.98 7.47 15.59
N LEU A 86 -16.67 6.85 16.72
CA LEU A 86 -15.96 5.58 16.75
C LEU A 86 -16.74 4.48 16.01
N THR A 87 -18.05 4.38 16.22
CA THR A 87 -18.89 3.38 15.53
C THR A 87 -18.91 3.58 14.02
N LEU A 88 -19.00 4.83 13.55
CA LEU A 88 -18.98 5.14 12.12
C LEU A 88 -17.65 4.75 11.48
N LEU A 89 -16.52 5.16 12.07
CA LEU A 89 -15.19 4.80 11.56
C LEU A 89 -14.94 3.29 11.65
N SER A 90 -15.33 2.67 12.76
CA SER A 90 -15.24 1.22 12.94
C SER A 90 -16.09 0.44 11.94
N SER A 91 -17.21 0.98 11.45
CA SER A 91 -18.00 0.28 10.42
C SER A 91 -17.28 0.22 9.08
N MET A 92 -16.53 1.26 8.72
CA MET A 92 -15.70 1.27 7.50
C MET A 92 -14.53 0.30 7.65
N ALA A 93 -13.86 0.32 8.82
CA ALA A 93 -12.80 -0.64 9.12
C ALA A 93 -13.31 -2.09 9.14
N PHE A 94 -14.53 -2.31 9.65
CA PHE A 94 -15.17 -3.61 9.64
C PHE A 94 -15.43 -4.12 8.21
N TYR A 95 -15.93 -3.27 7.30
CA TYR A 95 -16.10 -3.64 5.90
C TYR A 95 -14.78 -4.11 5.27
N ALA A 96 -13.73 -3.29 5.37
CA ALA A 96 -12.42 -3.60 4.80
C ALA A 96 -11.79 -4.87 5.41
N ALA A 97 -11.88 -5.05 6.73
CA ALA A 97 -11.40 -6.25 7.39
C ALA A 97 -12.22 -7.50 7.03
N HIS A 98 -13.53 -7.37 6.84
CA HIS A 98 -14.41 -8.50 6.57
C HIS A 98 -14.40 -8.94 5.10
N LYS A 99 -14.28 -7.99 4.16
CA LYS A 99 -14.30 -8.27 2.71
C LYS A 99 -12.91 -8.46 2.11
N TYR A 100 -11.93 -7.71 2.58
CA TYR A 100 -10.59 -7.69 2.00
C TYR A 100 -9.50 -8.23 2.93
N ASN A 101 -9.84 -8.63 4.17
CA ASN A 101 -8.87 -9.04 5.21
C ASN A 101 -7.83 -7.94 5.54
N VAL A 102 -8.21 -6.67 5.39
CA VAL A 102 -7.36 -5.52 5.72
C VAL A 102 -7.12 -5.45 7.24
N MET A 103 -5.87 -5.15 7.62
CA MET A 103 -5.45 -4.94 9.00
C MET A 103 -5.11 -3.48 9.21
N PHE A 104 -5.68 -2.85 10.25
CA PHE A 104 -5.49 -1.41 10.50
C PHE A 104 -4.32 -1.15 11.45
N ASP A 105 -3.12 -1.49 10.99
CA ASP A 105 -1.87 -1.18 11.69
C ASP A 105 -1.30 0.18 11.30
N TYR A 106 -0.08 0.50 11.77
CA TYR A 106 0.54 1.79 11.48
C TYR A 106 0.69 2.06 9.98
N THR A 107 1.10 1.06 9.20
CA THR A 107 1.31 1.21 7.75
C THR A 107 0.00 1.42 7.00
N MET A 108 -1.09 0.76 7.42
CA MET A 108 -2.41 1.04 6.83
C MET A 108 -2.90 2.46 7.15
N ILE A 109 -2.61 2.98 8.34
CA ILE A 109 -2.89 4.39 8.66
C ILE A 109 -2.06 5.32 7.77
N GLU A 110 -0.78 5.02 7.56
CA GLU A 110 0.09 5.78 6.66
C GLU A 110 -0.48 5.83 5.24
N ASN A 111 -0.91 4.70 4.68
CA ASN A 111 -1.59 4.66 3.38
C ASN A 111 -2.84 5.56 3.35
N ILE A 112 -3.67 5.55 4.41
CA ILE A 112 -4.86 6.41 4.51
C ILE A 112 -4.51 7.89 4.57
N PHE A 113 -3.37 8.28 5.14
CA PHE A 113 -2.95 9.68 5.21
C PHE A 113 -2.24 10.14 3.92
N GLU A 114 -1.61 9.24 3.17
CA GLU A 114 -0.92 9.53 1.91
C GLU A 114 -1.80 9.33 0.66
N THR A 115 -3.03 8.82 0.81
CA THR A 115 -4.00 8.64 -0.28
C THR A 115 -4.51 9.97 -0.85
N HIS A 116 -5.01 9.93 -2.09
CA HIS A 116 -5.68 11.06 -2.74
C HIS A 116 -7.18 10.79 -2.97
N THR A 117 -7.90 11.83 -3.43
CA THR A 117 -9.38 11.78 -3.52
C THR A 117 -9.91 10.73 -4.50
N SER A 118 -9.29 10.57 -5.68
CA SER A 118 -9.70 9.55 -6.65
C SER A 118 -9.42 8.12 -6.16
N GLU A 119 -8.31 7.88 -5.45
CA GLU A 119 -8.04 6.58 -4.83
C GLU A 119 -9.06 6.28 -3.72
N ALA A 120 -9.27 7.21 -2.77
CA ALA A 120 -10.21 7.03 -1.68
C ALA A 120 -11.65 6.78 -2.16
N THR A 121 -12.09 7.49 -3.20
CA THR A 121 -13.44 7.31 -3.78
C THR A 121 -13.58 6.02 -4.59
N SER A 122 -12.47 5.40 -5.03
CA SER A 122 -12.50 4.12 -5.74
C SER A 122 -13.00 2.95 -4.90
N TYR A 123 -12.88 3.03 -3.57
CA TYR A 123 -13.39 2.04 -2.61
C TYR A 123 -14.90 2.18 -2.32
N LEU A 124 -15.55 3.22 -2.83
CA LEU A 124 -17.00 3.38 -2.69
C LEU A 124 -17.73 2.43 -3.65
N SER A 125 -18.65 1.67 -3.10
CA SER A 125 -19.50 0.72 -3.81
C SER A 125 -20.85 0.63 -3.10
N VAL A 126 -21.84 0.00 -3.75
CA VAL A 126 -23.13 -0.28 -3.09
C VAL A 126 -22.92 -1.16 -1.86
N SER A 127 -21.98 -2.10 -1.91
CA SER A 127 -21.59 -2.97 -0.79
C SER A 127 -21.03 -2.16 0.38
N SER A 128 -20.03 -1.30 0.16
CA SER A 128 -19.40 -0.52 1.24
C SER A 128 -20.35 0.50 1.85
N ILE A 129 -21.20 1.15 1.04
CA ILE A 129 -22.26 2.05 1.52
C ILE A 129 -23.28 1.29 2.37
N SER A 130 -23.71 0.10 1.93
CA SER A 130 -24.67 -0.72 2.69
C SER A 130 -24.11 -1.14 4.04
N TYR A 131 -22.83 -1.54 4.10
CA TYR A 131 -22.16 -1.85 5.36
C TYR A 131 -22.09 -0.63 6.29
N PHE A 132 -21.71 0.53 5.77
CA PHE A 132 -21.69 1.77 6.54
C PHE A 132 -23.08 2.12 7.10
N LEU A 133 -24.14 1.98 6.31
CA LEU A 133 -25.50 2.28 6.75
C LEU A 133 -25.98 1.30 7.83
N ILE A 134 -25.79 -0.02 7.62
CA ILE A 134 -26.31 -1.07 8.50
C ILE A 134 -25.49 -1.17 9.79
N PHE A 135 -24.16 -1.21 9.69
CA PHE A 135 -23.26 -1.45 10.82
C PHE A 135 -22.65 -0.18 11.42
N GLY A 136 -22.79 0.97 10.75
CA GLY A 136 -22.34 2.27 11.23
C GLY A 136 -23.51 3.16 11.61
N LEU A 137 -24.24 3.65 10.60
CA LEU A 137 -25.22 4.71 10.77
C LEU A 137 -26.40 4.30 11.66
N ILE A 138 -27.00 3.13 11.44
CA ILE A 138 -28.12 2.66 12.27
C ILE A 138 -27.72 2.53 13.75
N PRO A 139 -26.64 1.80 14.12
CA PRO A 139 -26.15 1.74 15.50
C PRO A 139 -25.77 3.10 16.06
N ALA A 140 -25.11 3.96 15.27
CA ALA A 140 -24.72 5.31 15.70
C ALA A 140 -25.94 6.18 16.01
N VAL A 141 -27.01 6.10 15.21
CA VAL A 141 -28.28 6.79 15.49
C VAL A 141 -28.87 6.26 16.79
N LEU A 142 -28.96 4.94 16.98
CA LEU A 142 -29.47 4.33 18.22
C LEU A 142 -28.69 4.80 19.45
N PHE A 143 -27.36 4.79 19.38
CA PHE A 143 -26.47 5.28 20.43
C PHE A 143 -26.68 6.78 20.72
N SER A 144 -26.82 7.61 19.68
CA SER A 144 -27.04 9.05 19.84
C SER A 144 -28.41 9.38 20.48
N THR A 145 -29.47 8.65 20.10
CA THR A 145 -30.85 8.92 20.54
C THR A 145 -31.16 8.33 21.91
N THR A 146 -30.42 7.30 22.35
CA THR A 146 -30.59 6.68 23.67
C THR A 146 -30.43 7.70 24.79
N ARG A 147 -31.39 7.80 25.71
CA ARG A 147 -31.29 8.71 26.86
C ARG A 147 -30.48 8.03 27.96
N VAL A 148 -29.27 8.54 28.18
CA VAL A 148 -28.38 8.07 29.24
C VAL A 148 -28.79 8.75 30.55
N THR A 149 -29.27 7.97 31.51
CA THR A 149 -29.58 8.45 32.86
C THR A 149 -28.35 8.31 33.75
N THR A 150 -27.90 9.41 34.33
CA THR A 150 -26.82 9.44 35.32
C THR A 150 -27.42 9.45 36.73
N ALA A 151 -26.76 8.78 37.68
CA ALA A 151 -27.21 8.87 39.08
C ALA A 151 -27.15 10.33 39.59
N ASN A 152 -28.06 10.69 40.51
CA ASN A 152 -28.09 12.03 41.14
C ASN A 152 -26.82 12.35 41.97
N SER A 153 -25.97 11.36 42.24
CA SER A 153 -24.71 11.52 42.97
C SER A 153 -23.55 11.04 42.11
N ILE A 154 -22.55 11.91 41.93
CA ILE A 154 -21.31 11.61 41.20
C ILE A 154 -20.61 10.39 41.81
N LEU A 155 -20.57 10.28 43.14
CA LEU A 155 -19.96 9.15 43.82
C LEU A 155 -20.65 7.83 43.48
N LYS A 156 -21.99 7.79 43.49
CA LYS A 156 -22.75 6.59 43.12
C LYS A 156 -22.50 6.19 41.66
N GLU A 157 -22.37 7.16 40.77
CA GLU A 157 -22.05 6.93 39.36
C GLU A 157 -20.63 6.37 39.18
N CYS A 158 -19.64 6.94 39.88
CA CYS A 158 -18.27 6.43 39.89
C CYS A 158 -18.20 5.00 40.44
N ILE A 159 -18.93 4.70 41.52
CA ILE A 159 -18.99 3.34 42.10
C ILE A 159 -19.59 2.36 41.09
N LYS A 160 -20.68 2.70 40.40
CA LYS A 160 -21.28 1.82 39.38
C LYS A 160 -20.31 1.50 38.26
N ARG A 161 -19.57 2.50 37.78
CA ARG A 161 -18.54 2.34 36.74
C ARG A 161 -17.37 1.51 37.24
N LEU A 162 -16.90 1.76 38.46
CA LEU A 162 -15.85 0.97 39.10
C LEU A 162 -16.27 -0.50 39.25
N VAL A 163 -17.50 -0.77 39.67
CA VAL A 163 -18.05 -2.13 39.75
C VAL A 163 -18.06 -2.80 38.37
N ALA A 164 -18.47 -2.10 37.32
CA ALA A 164 -18.42 -2.64 35.95
C ALA A 164 -17.00 -2.98 35.50
N VAL A 165 -16.01 -2.13 35.83
CA VAL A 165 -14.60 -2.38 35.56
C VAL A 165 -14.10 -3.59 36.36
N VAL A 166 -14.41 -3.67 37.66
CA VAL A 166 -14.00 -4.80 38.53
C VAL A 166 -14.60 -6.11 38.01
N ILE A 167 -15.88 -6.14 37.66
CA ILE A 167 -16.52 -7.32 37.05
C ILE A 167 -15.81 -7.72 35.75
N SER A 168 -15.44 -6.74 34.93
CA SER A 168 -14.73 -7.01 33.67
C SER A 168 -13.33 -7.56 33.90
N VAL A 169 -12.58 -7.03 34.88
CA VAL A 169 -11.27 -7.55 35.28
C VAL A 169 -11.38 -8.97 35.82
N ILE A 170 -12.38 -9.26 36.65
CA ILE A 170 -12.65 -10.63 37.14
C ILE A 170 -12.98 -11.57 35.97
N GLY A 171 -13.81 -11.11 35.02
CA GLY A 171 -14.16 -11.87 33.82
C GLY A 171 -12.94 -12.20 32.96
N ILE A 172 -12.06 -11.22 32.71
CA ILE A 172 -10.78 -11.43 32.00
C ILE A 172 -9.89 -12.42 32.77
N ALA A 173 -9.77 -12.26 34.10
CA ALA A 173 -8.97 -13.15 34.93
C ALA A 173 -9.50 -14.59 34.88
N LEU A 174 -10.83 -14.79 34.91
CA LEU A 174 -11.43 -16.11 34.79
C LEU A 174 -11.17 -16.74 33.41
N ILE A 175 -11.33 -15.98 32.33
CA ILE A 175 -11.01 -16.45 30.97
C ILE A 175 -9.53 -16.82 30.87
N ALA A 176 -8.64 -15.97 31.40
CA ALA A 176 -7.21 -16.25 31.43
C ALA A 176 -6.93 -17.53 32.23
N LEU A 177 -7.51 -17.72 33.42
CA LEU A 177 -7.32 -18.94 34.21
C LEU A 177 -7.75 -20.22 33.47
N LEU A 178 -8.86 -20.15 32.71
CA LEU A 178 -9.40 -21.31 31.99
C LEU A 178 -8.70 -21.59 30.65
N PHE A 179 -8.25 -20.54 29.95
CA PHE A 179 -7.78 -20.61 28.55
C PHE A 179 -6.39 -20.02 28.32
N TYR A 180 -5.58 -19.81 29.37
CA TYR A 180 -4.25 -19.18 29.26
C TYR A 180 -3.37 -19.85 28.20
N LYS A 181 -3.31 -21.19 28.18
CA LYS A 181 -2.46 -21.93 27.25
C LYS A 181 -2.86 -21.68 25.80
N ASP A 182 -4.17 -21.65 25.53
CA ASP A 182 -4.72 -21.44 24.19
C ASP A 182 -4.43 -20.01 23.71
N TYR A 183 -4.77 -19.00 24.52
CA TYR A 183 -4.46 -17.60 24.20
C TYR A 183 -2.96 -17.35 24.07
N ALA A 184 -2.13 -17.93 24.94
CA ALA A 184 -0.69 -17.78 24.87
C ALA A 184 -0.09 -18.49 23.65
N SER A 185 -0.66 -19.60 23.20
CA SER A 185 -0.24 -20.31 21.99
C SER A 185 -0.64 -19.52 20.73
N VAL A 186 -1.94 -19.23 20.60
CA VAL A 186 -2.50 -18.50 19.46
C VAL A 186 -1.87 -17.11 19.35
N GLY A 187 -1.78 -16.37 20.45
CA GLY A 187 -1.23 -15.02 20.46
C GLY A 187 0.27 -14.94 20.17
N ARG A 188 1.07 -15.95 20.55
CA ARG A 188 2.51 -16.00 20.23
C ARG A 188 2.75 -16.40 18.77
N ASN A 189 1.96 -17.33 18.25
CA ASN A 189 2.14 -17.81 16.88
C ASN A 189 1.49 -16.86 15.85
N ASN A 190 0.53 -16.04 16.27
CA ASN A 190 -0.26 -15.17 15.39
C ASN A 190 -0.31 -13.73 15.94
N HIS A 191 0.87 -13.12 16.13
CA HIS A 191 0.95 -11.76 16.67
C HIS A 191 0.15 -10.71 15.88
N TYR A 192 -0.10 -10.95 14.59
CA TYR A 192 -0.90 -10.06 13.74
C TYR A 192 -2.37 -9.91 14.16
N LEU A 193 -2.91 -10.84 14.96
CA LEU A 193 -4.30 -10.78 15.43
C LEU A 193 -4.60 -9.49 16.20
N ASN A 194 -3.62 -8.89 16.87
CA ASN A 194 -3.79 -7.61 17.55
C ASN A 194 -4.05 -6.43 16.59
N LYS A 195 -3.64 -6.54 15.32
CA LYS A 195 -3.87 -5.55 14.25
C LYS A 195 -5.26 -5.67 13.62
N MET A 196 -5.93 -6.82 13.81
CA MET A 196 -7.29 -7.08 13.33
C MET A 196 -8.37 -6.54 14.29
N ILE A 197 -7.99 -6.20 15.53
CA ILE A 197 -8.94 -5.72 16.53
C ILE A 197 -9.46 -4.34 16.12
N ASN A 198 -10.77 -4.19 16.04
CA ASN A 198 -11.43 -2.92 15.80
C ASN A 198 -11.85 -2.31 17.16
N PRO A 199 -11.41 -1.10 17.56
CA PRO A 199 -10.85 -0.01 16.75
C PRO A 199 -9.35 0.26 16.98
N ALA A 200 -8.46 -0.72 16.74
CA ALA A 200 -7.00 -0.50 16.87
C ALA A 200 -6.48 0.64 15.97
N PHE A 201 -7.18 0.93 14.86
CA PHE A 201 -6.91 2.08 14.00
C PHE A 201 -6.79 3.38 14.79
N ALA A 202 -7.61 3.61 15.83
CA ALA A 202 -7.59 4.86 16.60
C ALA A 202 -6.25 5.06 17.34
N PHE A 203 -5.69 3.98 17.89
CA PHE A 203 -4.37 4.02 18.53
C PHE A 203 -3.26 4.22 17.50
N ASN A 204 -3.34 3.54 16.35
CA ASN A 204 -2.35 3.69 15.27
C ASN A 204 -2.40 5.09 14.65
N THR A 205 -3.58 5.70 14.49
CA THR A 205 -3.75 7.10 14.08
C THR A 205 -3.09 8.05 15.07
N PHE A 206 -3.31 7.88 16.38
CA PHE A 206 -2.62 8.68 17.37
C PHE A 206 -1.09 8.53 17.27
N LYS A 207 -0.60 7.29 17.13
CA LYS A 207 0.83 7.00 16.97
C LYS A 207 1.40 7.67 15.73
N TYR A 208 0.72 7.59 14.58
CA TYR A 208 1.10 8.24 13.33
C TYR A 208 1.18 9.75 13.49
N VAL A 209 0.12 10.37 14.02
CA VAL A 209 0.06 11.82 14.22
C VAL A 209 1.20 12.29 15.14
N ARG A 210 1.43 11.60 16.26
CA ARG A 210 2.53 11.91 17.18
C ARG A 210 3.89 11.80 16.50
N ASN A 211 4.12 10.73 15.77
CA ASN A 211 5.42 10.45 15.16
C ASN A 211 5.73 11.43 14.02
N ASN A 212 4.75 11.83 13.21
CA ASN A 212 4.96 12.68 12.03
C ASN A 212 4.84 14.19 12.30
N TYR A 213 4.04 14.62 13.29
CA TYR A 213 3.78 16.05 13.53
C TYR A 213 4.28 16.57 14.88
N PHE A 214 4.57 15.69 15.84
CA PHE A 214 4.96 16.08 17.20
C PHE A 214 6.34 15.57 17.62
N THR A 215 7.04 14.86 16.75
CA THR A 215 8.41 14.38 17.01
C THR A 215 9.40 15.29 16.30
N THR A 216 10.53 15.58 16.96
CA THR A 216 11.60 16.38 16.37
C THR A 216 12.13 15.67 15.12
N PRO A 217 12.20 16.35 13.95
CA PRO A 217 12.81 15.79 12.75
C PRO A 217 14.26 15.35 13.00
N LEU A 218 14.68 14.29 12.34
CA LEU A 218 16.07 13.85 12.39
C LEU A 218 16.97 14.84 11.64
N VAL A 219 18.26 14.84 11.97
CA VAL A 219 19.25 15.66 11.25
C VAL A 219 19.45 15.06 9.86
N TYR A 220 19.42 15.92 8.83
CA TYR A 220 19.62 15.52 7.45
C TYR A 220 21.03 14.95 7.22
N GLN A 221 21.12 13.79 6.55
CA GLN A 221 22.36 13.11 6.20
C GLN A 221 22.58 13.18 4.69
N PRO A 222 23.47 14.05 4.18
CA PRO A 222 23.81 14.05 2.77
C PRO A 222 24.56 12.78 2.40
N LEU A 223 24.22 12.18 1.26
CA LEU A 223 24.88 11.01 0.67
C LEU A 223 25.32 11.36 -0.75
N GLY A 224 26.41 10.75 -1.23
CA GLY A 224 26.89 10.91 -2.60
C GLY A 224 27.50 12.29 -2.88
N GLU A 225 28.09 12.95 -1.87
CA GLU A 225 28.82 14.22 -2.06
C GLU A 225 30.02 14.07 -3.01
N ASP A 226 30.55 12.85 -3.15
CA ASP A 226 31.62 12.47 -4.06
C ASP A 226 31.11 11.90 -5.40
N ALA A 227 29.80 11.98 -5.66
CA ALA A 227 29.19 11.40 -6.85
C ALA A 227 29.77 12.02 -8.13
N GLN A 228 30.32 11.16 -8.99
CA GLN A 228 30.87 11.54 -10.29
C GLN A 228 30.34 10.64 -11.38
N LEU A 229 30.04 11.24 -12.54
CA LEU A 229 29.57 10.50 -13.70
C LEU A 229 30.76 10.00 -14.53
N VAL A 230 30.74 8.71 -14.87
CA VAL A 230 31.74 8.12 -15.77
C VAL A 230 31.33 8.38 -17.21
N ALA A 231 32.12 9.20 -17.92
CA ALA A 231 31.89 9.54 -19.31
C ALA A 231 31.73 8.30 -20.22
N ALA A 232 30.77 8.35 -21.14
CA ALA A 232 30.60 7.32 -22.15
C ALA A 232 31.70 7.46 -23.24
N PRO A 233 32.37 6.38 -23.67
CA PRO A 233 33.44 6.46 -24.66
C PRO A 233 33.03 7.08 -26.00
N ASN A 234 31.77 6.94 -26.41
CA ASN A 234 31.22 7.55 -27.62
C ASN A 234 30.86 9.04 -27.50
N GLY A 235 31.05 9.65 -26.32
CA GLY A 235 30.77 11.07 -26.06
C GLY A 235 29.28 11.44 -26.03
N LYS A 236 28.35 10.50 -26.25
CA LYS A 236 26.91 10.78 -26.19
C LYS A 236 26.44 10.85 -24.73
N PRO A 237 25.52 11.76 -24.40
CA PRO A 237 24.84 11.74 -23.11
C PRO A 237 23.99 10.47 -22.93
N ASN A 238 23.70 10.12 -21.67
CA ASN A 238 22.79 9.03 -21.32
C ASN A 238 21.37 9.59 -21.21
N LEU A 239 20.39 8.87 -21.76
CA LEU A 239 18.97 9.10 -21.52
C LEU A 239 18.39 7.80 -20.96
N VAL A 240 18.20 7.77 -19.65
CA VAL A 240 17.64 6.60 -18.96
C VAL A 240 16.22 6.92 -18.53
N VAL A 241 15.28 6.04 -18.87
CA VAL A 241 13.93 6.11 -18.33
C VAL A 241 13.74 5.03 -17.27
N LEU A 242 13.36 5.45 -16.07
CA LEU A 242 12.99 4.58 -14.97
C LEU A 242 11.46 4.57 -14.89
N VAL A 243 10.84 3.41 -15.11
CA VAL A 243 9.40 3.23 -14.93
C VAL A 243 9.17 2.59 -13.56
N VAL A 244 8.59 3.34 -12.64
CA VAL A 244 8.16 2.86 -11.33
C VAL A 244 6.73 2.35 -11.48
N GLY A 245 6.58 1.03 -11.43
CA GLY A 245 5.31 0.33 -11.54
C GLY A 245 4.55 0.28 -10.22
N GLU A 246 3.24 0.14 -10.34
CA GLU A 246 2.31 0.06 -9.21
C GLU A 246 1.56 -1.29 -9.22
N THR A 247 1.53 -1.96 -8.06
CA THR A 247 0.69 -3.15 -7.78
C THR A 247 0.98 -4.41 -8.67
N ALA A 248 1.97 -4.37 -9.55
CA ALA A 248 2.24 -5.48 -10.47
C ALA A 248 3.01 -6.62 -9.77
N ARG A 249 2.49 -7.86 -9.85
CA ARG A 249 3.10 -9.04 -9.20
C ARG A 249 3.83 -9.94 -10.19
N ALA A 250 5.00 -10.43 -9.80
CA ALA A 250 5.89 -11.21 -10.67
C ALA A 250 5.22 -12.44 -11.28
N MET A 251 4.37 -13.13 -10.51
CA MET A 251 3.76 -14.40 -10.93
C MET A 251 2.75 -14.29 -12.08
N ASN A 252 2.32 -13.08 -12.44
CA ASN A 252 1.44 -12.83 -13.59
C ASN A 252 2.20 -12.27 -14.81
N TYR A 253 3.53 -12.22 -14.77
CA TYR A 253 4.35 -11.86 -15.93
C TYR A 253 4.72 -13.10 -16.73
N ARG A 254 4.48 -13.07 -18.05
CA ARG A 254 4.88 -14.15 -18.96
C ARG A 254 6.38 -14.41 -18.90
N TYR A 255 7.16 -13.34 -18.76
CA TYR A 255 8.61 -13.41 -18.58
C TYR A 255 9.06 -14.23 -17.37
N ASN A 256 8.21 -14.35 -16.35
CA ASN A 256 8.50 -15.07 -15.11
C ASN A 256 7.82 -16.44 -15.05
N GLY A 257 7.47 -17.00 -16.21
CA GLY A 257 6.89 -18.34 -16.33
C GLY A 257 5.37 -18.40 -16.23
N TYR A 258 4.67 -17.26 -16.24
CA TYR A 258 3.21 -17.25 -16.27
C TYR A 258 2.67 -17.89 -17.56
N GLN A 259 1.56 -18.63 -17.45
CA GLN A 259 1.04 -19.45 -18.55
C GLN A 259 0.30 -18.63 -19.61
N ARG A 260 -0.31 -17.51 -19.23
CA ARG A 260 -0.97 -16.59 -20.15
C ARG A 260 0.05 -15.60 -20.69
N ASN A 261 -0.10 -15.19 -21.95
CA ASN A 261 0.78 -14.19 -22.54
C ASN A 261 0.34 -12.78 -22.13
N THR A 262 0.77 -12.35 -20.94
CA THR A 262 0.52 -11.01 -20.40
C THR A 262 1.55 -9.97 -20.86
N ASN A 263 2.57 -10.38 -21.63
CA ASN A 263 3.58 -9.48 -22.20
C ASN A 263 3.70 -9.61 -23.73
N PRO A 264 2.60 -9.53 -24.51
CA PRO A 264 2.62 -9.82 -25.94
C PRO A 264 3.29 -8.74 -26.79
N TYR A 265 3.38 -7.49 -26.31
CA TYR A 265 3.88 -6.36 -27.08
C TYR A 265 5.40 -6.22 -26.99
N THR A 266 6.01 -6.63 -25.87
CA THR A 266 7.46 -6.50 -25.67
C THR A 266 8.26 -7.79 -25.89
N GLU A 267 7.61 -8.91 -26.24
CA GLU A 267 8.20 -10.25 -26.39
C GLU A 267 9.49 -10.28 -27.22
N ASN A 268 9.57 -9.48 -28.29
CA ASN A 268 10.71 -9.44 -29.22
C ASN A 268 11.57 -8.16 -29.09
N MET A 269 11.44 -7.41 -27.99
CA MET A 269 12.17 -6.15 -27.79
C MET A 269 13.47 -6.32 -26.97
N GLY A 270 13.79 -7.55 -26.54
CA GLY A 270 15.03 -7.85 -25.83
C GLY A 270 15.07 -7.34 -24.39
N LEU A 271 13.93 -7.34 -23.68
CA LEU A 271 13.92 -7.08 -22.23
C LEU A 271 14.55 -8.24 -21.47
N ILE A 272 15.33 -7.88 -20.46
CA ILE A 272 15.91 -8.79 -19.48
C ILE A 272 14.99 -8.76 -18.26
N ALA A 273 14.40 -9.91 -17.92
CA ALA A 273 13.48 -10.04 -16.80
C ALA A 273 14.12 -10.77 -15.62
N PHE A 274 14.17 -10.12 -14.47
CA PHE A 274 14.64 -10.71 -13.22
C PHE A 274 13.56 -11.61 -12.63
N GLN A 275 13.89 -12.88 -12.44
CA GLN A 275 12.91 -13.92 -12.13
C GLN A 275 12.50 -13.99 -10.66
N ASN A 276 13.37 -13.52 -9.74
CA ASN A 276 13.15 -13.57 -8.30
C ASN A 276 13.51 -12.22 -7.67
N VAL A 277 12.51 -11.36 -7.48
CA VAL A 277 12.68 -10.01 -6.91
C VAL A 277 11.64 -9.76 -5.83
N SER A 278 12.13 -9.45 -4.62
CA SER A 278 11.28 -9.09 -3.49
C SER A 278 11.15 -7.58 -3.30
N SER A 279 9.95 -7.08 -3.04
CA SER A 279 9.72 -5.67 -2.69
C SER A 279 10.18 -5.34 -1.26
N CYS A 280 10.41 -4.06 -0.98
CA CYS A 280 10.69 -3.62 0.39
C CYS A 280 9.41 -3.58 1.25
N GLY A 281 8.31 -3.08 0.69
CA GLY A 281 7.02 -2.99 1.33
C GLY A 281 5.93 -3.79 0.60
N THR A 282 4.70 -3.64 1.09
CA THR A 282 3.47 -4.13 0.45
C THR A 282 2.51 -2.98 0.17
N SER A 283 2.99 -1.74 0.22
CA SER A 283 2.25 -0.54 -0.17
C SER A 283 3.22 0.49 -0.72
N THR A 284 2.76 1.32 -1.66
CA THR A 284 3.52 2.41 -2.29
C THR A 284 4.20 3.31 -1.25
N ALA A 285 3.48 3.67 -0.17
CA ALA A 285 3.95 4.51 0.93
C ALA A 285 5.19 3.98 1.67
N VAL A 286 5.39 2.65 1.66
CA VAL A 286 6.55 1.99 2.27
C VAL A 286 7.60 1.66 1.21
N SER A 287 7.17 1.08 0.08
CA SER A 287 8.07 0.57 -0.96
C SER A 287 8.86 1.68 -1.64
N LEU A 288 8.23 2.77 -2.08
CA LEU A 288 8.91 3.84 -2.81
C LEU A 288 10.02 4.48 -1.96
N PRO A 289 9.75 5.04 -0.77
CA PRO A 289 10.81 5.67 0.01
C PRO A 289 11.89 4.69 0.47
N CYS A 290 11.56 3.40 0.62
CA CYS A 290 12.54 2.38 0.95
C CYS A 290 13.47 2.07 -0.22
N MET A 291 12.94 1.68 -1.38
CA MET A 291 13.76 1.23 -2.52
C MET A 291 14.66 2.33 -3.05
N PHE A 292 14.24 3.60 -2.95
CA PHE A 292 15.05 4.75 -3.34
C PHE A 292 16.06 5.19 -2.25
N SER A 293 16.01 4.64 -1.04
CA SER A 293 16.97 4.95 0.04
C SER A 293 18.15 3.97 0.06
N ASP A 294 19.23 4.34 0.76
CA ASP A 294 20.37 3.46 1.05
C ASP A 294 20.08 2.41 2.14
N LEU A 295 18.87 2.41 2.69
CA LEU A 295 18.45 1.50 3.75
C LEU A 295 17.92 0.19 3.16
N ASN A 296 18.23 -0.92 3.81
CA ASN A 296 17.68 -2.22 3.47
C ASN A 296 16.33 -2.41 4.14
N ARG A 297 15.47 -3.26 3.58
CA ARG A 297 14.15 -3.58 4.15
C ARG A 297 14.20 -3.93 5.65
N ASN A 298 15.20 -4.68 6.08
CA ASN A 298 15.31 -5.15 7.47
C ASN A 298 15.62 -4.03 8.48
N ASN A 299 16.14 -2.88 8.04
CA ASN A 299 16.49 -1.75 8.90
C ASN A 299 15.85 -0.42 8.45
N TYR A 300 14.91 -0.50 7.51
CA TYR A 300 14.18 0.65 7.00
C TYR A 300 13.32 1.29 8.08
N GLU A 301 13.47 2.61 8.20
CA GLU A 301 12.62 3.47 9.03
C GLU A 301 12.30 4.74 8.23
N ARG A 302 11.01 5.03 8.02
CA ARG A 302 10.56 6.15 7.19
C ARG A 302 11.25 7.47 7.53
N ALA A 303 11.27 7.85 8.81
CA ALA A 303 11.90 9.08 9.26
C ALA A 303 13.41 9.17 8.92
N ARG A 304 14.14 8.04 8.92
CA ARG A 304 15.55 8.01 8.54
C ARG A 304 15.73 8.17 7.03
N ALA A 305 14.90 7.48 6.23
CA ALA A 305 14.90 7.59 4.78
C ALA A 305 14.54 9.01 4.33
N ASP A 306 13.59 9.67 5.01
CA ASP A 306 13.19 11.04 4.69
C ASP A 306 14.24 12.09 5.03
N SER A 307 15.18 11.77 5.94
CA SER A 307 16.21 12.67 6.45
C SER A 307 17.57 12.39 5.82
N ARG A 308 17.62 11.90 4.58
CA ARG A 308 18.84 11.64 3.84
C ARG A 308 18.60 11.75 2.34
N ASP A 309 19.68 11.93 1.58
CA ASP A 309 19.61 11.88 0.12
C ASP A 309 19.18 10.49 -0.35
N ASN A 310 18.34 10.45 -1.38
CA ASN A 310 17.95 9.21 -2.05
C ASN A 310 18.80 8.97 -3.33
N VAL A 311 18.59 7.84 -4.00
CA VAL A 311 19.36 7.48 -5.20
C VAL A 311 19.26 8.52 -6.31
N MET A 312 18.11 9.17 -6.47
CA MET A 312 17.92 10.21 -7.48
C MET A 312 18.79 11.42 -7.14
N ASP A 313 18.78 11.88 -5.87
CA ASP A 313 19.62 13.00 -5.42
C ASP A 313 21.12 12.77 -5.70
N ILE A 314 21.61 11.55 -5.44
CA ILE A 314 23.00 11.16 -5.73
C ILE A 314 23.31 11.24 -7.22
N ILE A 315 22.42 10.71 -8.06
CA ILE A 315 22.58 10.75 -9.52
C ILE A 315 22.53 12.20 -10.03
N GLY A 316 21.61 13.01 -9.52
CA GLY A 316 21.51 14.44 -9.86
C GLY A 316 22.77 15.21 -9.52
N ARG A 317 23.36 14.93 -8.35
CA ARG A 317 24.62 15.57 -7.93
C ARG A 317 25.80 15.26 -8.86
N ALA A 318 25.78 14.10 -9.53
CA ALA A 318 26.77 13.76 -10.56
C ALA A 318 26.60 14.55 -11.88
N GLY A 319 25.69 15.53 -11.94
CA GLY A 319 25.45 16.39 -13.09
C GLY A 319 24.38 15.88 -14.06
N VAL A 320 23.45 15.06 -13.57
CA VAL A 320 22.37 14.46 -14.36
C VAL A 320 21.10 15.28 -14.18
N SER A 321 20.41 15.62 -15.28
CA SER A 321 19.09 16.22 -15.20
C SER A 321 18.06 15.18 -14.77
N LEU A 322 17.26 15.50 -13.75
CA LEU A 322 16.27 14.62 -13.16
C LEU A 322 14.86 15.18 -13.36
N SER A 323 13.93 14.31 -13.72
CA SER A 323 12.49 14.63 -13.70
C SER A 323 11.68 13.43 -13.22
N TRP A 324 10.57 13.70 -12.56
CA TRP A 324 9.57 12.72 -12.14
C TRP A 324 8.23 13.09 -12.75
N ILE A 325 7.67 12.21 -13.59
CA ILE A 325 6.32 12.35 -14.14
C ILE A 325 5.42 11.37 -13.39
N ASP A 326 4.37 11.89 -12.76
CA ASP A 326 3.52 11.13 -11.85
C ASP A 326 2.09 10.97 -12.38
N ASN A 327 1.60 9.73 -12.40
CA ASN A 327 0.20 9.37 -12.69
C ASN A 327 -0.43 8.50 -11.56
N ASP A 328 0.25 8.38 -10.42
CA ASP A 328 -0.15 7.49 -9.31
C ASP A 328 -0.48 8.28 -8.03
N GLY A 329 -0.68 9.59 -8.16
CA GLY A 329 -1.14 10.44 -7.06
C GLY A 329 -0.05 10.78 -6.04
N GLY A 330 1.22 10.69 -6.43
CA GLY A 330 2.33 11.29 -5.70
C GLY A 330 3.57 10.39 -5.60
N ASP A 331 4.72 11.06 -5.59
CA ASP A 331 6.08 10.49 -5.55
C ASP A 331 6.54 10.06 -4.15
N LYS A 332 5.69 10.21 -3.12
CA LYS A 332 5.99 9.92 -1.72
C LYS A 332 7.25 10.63 -1.18
N GLY A 333 7.58 11.79 -1.75
CA GLY A 333 8.72 12.62 -1.33
C GLY A 333 10.07 12.19 -1.90
N ILE A 334 10.11 11.44 -3.01
CA ILE A 334 11.36 11.11 -3.71
C ILE A 334 11.93 12.33 -4.45
N SER A 335 11.10 13.17 -5.05
CA SER A 335 11.50 14.30 -5.89
C SER A 335 11.67 15.63 -5.16
N LYS A 336 12.02 15.60 -3.86
CA LYS A 336 12.18 16.81 -3.01
C LYS A 336 13.12 17.88 -3.60
N ASN A 337 14.14 17.47 -4.36
CA ASN A 337 15.20 18.35 -4.85
C ASN A 337 15.21 18.50 -6.39
N PHE A 338 14.20 17.98 -7.11
CA PHE A 338 14.14 18.06 -8.57
C PHE A 338 12.70 18.17 -9.08
N GLN A 339 12.52 18.23 -10.40
CA GLN A 339 11.23 18.54 -11.00
C GLN A 339 10.23 17.38 -10.83
N LEU A 340 9.13 17.65 -10.14
CA LEU A 340 7.91 16.84 -10.14
C LEU A 340 6.90 17.42 -11.14
N GLN A 341 6.38 16.57 -12.01
CA GLN A 341 5.28 16.88 -12.91
C GLN A 341 4.14 15.88 -12.71
N GLU A 342 3.03 16.36 -12.17
CA GLU A 342 1.79 15.60 -12.12
C GLU A 342 1.04 15.70 -13.45
N ILE A 343 0.50 14.58 -13.92
CA ILE A 343 -0.32 14.57 -15.14
C ILE A 343 -1.56 15.43 -14.95
N ASN A 344 -1.75 16.42 -15.82
CA ASN A 344 -2.96 17.23 -15.82
C ASN A 344 -4.08 16.52 -16.58
N HIS A 345 -5.03 15.94 -15.83
CA HIS A 345 -6.16 15.19 -16.39
C HIS A 345 -7.00 15.99 -17.40
N SER A 346 -7.04 17.33 -17.27
CA SER A 346 -7.87 18.18 -18.14
C SER A 346 -7.27 18.39 -19.53
N VAL A 347 -5.96 18.14 -19.69
CA VAL A 347 -5.24 18.33 -20.95
C VAL A 347 -5.45 17.13 -21.89
N TYR A 348 -5.70 15.93 -21.33
CA TYR A 348 -5.78 14.67 -22.06
C TYR A 348 -7.13 13.94 -21.84
N PRO A 349 -8.28 14.54 -22.19
CA PRO A 349 -9.61 13.97 -21.92
C PRO A 349 -9.87 12.61 -22.61
N GLU A 350 -9.10 12.27 -23.63
CA GLU A 350 -9.16 11.00 -24.33
C GLU A 350 -8.48 9.85 -23.56
N LEU A 351 -7.47 10.16 -22.75
CA LEU A 351 -6.73 9.20 -21.90
C LEU A 351 -7.14 9.28 -20.42
N CYS A 352 -7.76 10.39 -20.00
CA CYS A 352 -8.12 10.67 -18.62
C CYS A 352 -9.63 10.76 -18.45
N ARG A 353 -10.21 9.87 -17.63
CA ARG A 353 -11.65 9.82 -17.32
C ARG A 353 -11.89 9.47 -15.87
N ASP A 354 -12.93 10.04 -15.28
CA ASP A 354 -13.36 9.75 -13.90
C ASP A 354 -12.24 9.85 -12.85
N GLY A 355 -11.36 10.84 -13.01
CA GLY A 355 -10.27 11.11 -12.07
C GLY A 355 -9.09 10.14 -12.15
N VAL A 356 -8.99 9.34 -13.21
CA VAL A 356 -7.84 8.46 -13.50
C VAL A 356 -7.41 8.60 -14.95
N CYS A 357 -6.12 8.42 -15.25
CA CYS A 357 -5.60 8.38 -16.61
C CYS A 357 -4.99 7.02 -16.93
N TYR A 358 -5.10 6.62 -18.19
CA TYR A 358 -4.27 5.54 -18.73
C TYR A 358 -2.81 5.98 -18.81
N ASP A 359 -1.88 5.12 -18.43
CA ASP A 359 -0.44 5.43 -18.37
C ASP A 359 0.19 5.82 -19.72
N GLU A 360 -0.48 5.52 -20.84
CA GLU A 360 -0.11 6.03 -22.17
C GLU A 360 0.05 7.57 -22.19
N VAL A 361 -0.64 8.28 -21.29
CA VAL A 361 -0.56 9.75 -21.17
C VAL A 361 0.88 10.24 -20.94
N MET A 362 1.70 9.47 -20.22
CA MET A 362 3.09 9.82 -19.96
C MET A 362 3.95 9.89 -21.23
N LEU A 363 3.58 9.12 -22.26
CA LEU A 363 4.28 9.14 -23.54
C LEU A 363 4.08 10.47 -24.29
N ARG A 364 3.00 11.20 -23.99
CA ARG A 364 2.71 12.52 -24.57
C ARG A 364 3.61 13.60 -23.99
N GLU A 365 3.95 13.48 -22.71
CA GLU A 365 4.78 14.44 -21.98
C GLU A 365 6.28 14.18 -22.21
N LEU A 366 6.66 12.94 -22.50
CA LEU A 366 8.06 12.51 -22.55
C LEU A 366 8.92 13.30 -23.56
N ASP A 367 8.42 13.56 -24.78
CA ASP A 367 9.20 14.26 -25.80
C ASP A 367 9.55 15.69 -25.36
N GLN A 368 8.59 16.36 -24.70
CA GLN A 368 8.79 17.70 -24.16
C GLN A 368 9.82 17.68 -23.03
N GLN A 369 9.78 16.69 -22.14
CA GLN A 369 10.77 16.56 -21.06
C GLN A 369 12.18 16.32 -21.60
N ILE A 370 12.33 15.40 -22.57
CA ILE A 370 13.64 15.09 -23.17
C ILE A 370 14.24 16.34 -23.84
N GLN A 371 13.41 17.16 -24.48
CA GLN A 371 13.86 18.39 -25.16
C GLN A 371 14.11 19.56 -24.20
N ALA A 372 13.47 19.59 -23.03
CA ALA A 372 13.62 20.65 -22.03
C ALA A 372 14.99 20.65 -21.34
N SER A 373 15.68 19.51 -21.35
CA SER A 373 17.02 19.34 -20.77
C SER A 373 18.07 19.01 -21.83
N GLN A 374 19.33 19.28 -21.53
CA GLN A 374 20.48 18.91 -22.35
C GLN A 374 21.46 18.08 -21.53
N GLY A 375 22.26 17.24 -22.19
CA GLY A 375 23.21 16.37 -21.50
C GLY A 375 22.56 15.11 -20.92
N HIS A 376 23.11 14.59 -19.83
CA HIS A 376 22.65 13.34 -19.22
C HIS A 376 21.30 13.52 -18.53
N GLN A 377 20.36 12.60 -18.77
CA GLN A 377 19.00 12.67 -18.25
C GLN A 377 18.56 11.34 -17.64
N LEU A 378 17.94 11.41 -16.46
CA LEU A 378 17.19 10.33 -15.84
C LEU A 378 15.75 10.79 -15.62
N ILE A 379 14.81 10.17 -16.33
CA ILE A 379 13.39 10.50 -16.28
C ILE A 379 12.66 9.35 -15.59
N ALA A 380 12.05 9.63 -14.44
CA ALA A 380 11.20 8.69 -13.72
C ALA A 380 9.74 8.84 -14.17
N LEU A 381 9.10 7.73 -14.52
CA LEU A 381 7.70 7.62 -14.89
C LEU A 381 6.99 6.75 -13.84
N HIS A 382 6.16 7.37 -12.99
CA HIS A 382 5.46 6.67 -11.92
C HIS A 382 4.02 6.36 -12.33
N ILE A 383 3.83 5.12 -12.82
CA ILE A 383 2.60 4.68 -13.46
C ILE A 383 1.59 4.13 -12.44
N ILE A 384 0.29 4.31 -12.70
CA ILE A 384 -0.77 3.71 -11.86
C ILE A 384 -0.89 2.20 -12.08
N GLY A 385 -0.35 1.70 -13.19
CA GLY A 385 -0.08 0.28 -13.42
C GLY A 385 -1.28 -0.61 -13.16
N SER A 386 -1.18 -1.45 -12.14
CA SER A 386 -2.21 -2.45 -11.80
C SER A 386 -3.05 -2.08 -10.57
N HIS A 387 -3.06 -0.81 -10.15
CA HIS A 387 -3.70 -0.39 -8.91
C HIS A 387 -5.20 -0.76 -8.86
N GLY A 388 -5.58 -1.46 -7.79
CA GLY A 388 -6.94 -1.89 -7.48
C GLY A 388 -7.76 -0.85 -6.70
N PRO A 389 -8.99 -1.18 -6.26
CA PRO A 389 -9.78 -2.32 -6.71
C PRO A 389 -10.36 -2.12 -8.13
N THR A 390 -10.21 -0.93 -8.71
CA THR A 390 -10.79 -0.59 -10.03
C THR A 390 -9.91 -1.01 -11.20
N TYR A 391 -9.40 -2.24 -11.21
CA TYR A 391 -8.46 -2.73 -12.23
C TYR A 391 -8.94 -2.50 -13.67
N TYR A 392 -10.25 -2.61 -13.92
CA TYR A 392 -10.89 -2.36 -15.23
C TYR A 392 -10.72 -0.93 -15.75
N LYS A 393 -10.32 0.03 -14.90
CA LYS A 393 -9.99 1.40 -15.28
C LYS A 393 -8.52 1.60 -15.67
N ARG A 394 -7.68 0.56 -15.58
CA ARG A 394 -6.25 0.62 -15.92
C ARG A 394 -5.97 0.41 -17.40
N TYR A 395 -6.96 -0.07 -18.16
CA TYR A 395 -6.85 -0.32 -19.60
C TYR A 395 -8.13 0.12 -20.34
N PRO A 396 -8.02 0.52 -21.61
CA PRO A 396 -9.17 0.81 -22.45
C PRO A 396 -9.81 -0.49 -22.95
N LYS A 397 -11.10 -0.42 -23.28
CA LYS A 397 -11.91 -1.60 -23.65
C LYS A 397 -11.38 -2.38 -24.84
N ASP A 398 -10.72 -1.72 -25.79
CA ASP A 398 -10.11 -2.32 -26.98
C ASP A 398 -8.76 -3.00 -26.69
N LYS A 399 -8.25 -2.89 -25.47
CA LYS A 399 -7.04 -3.57 -24.97
C LYS A 399 -7.35 -4.66 -23.94
N ALA A 400 -8.63 -5.00 -23.77
CA ALA A 400 -9.08 -6.02 -22.85
C ALA A 400 -8.99 -7.42 -23.49
N HIS A 401 -7.80 -8.03 -23.44
CA HIS A 401 -7.48 -9.32 -24.09
C HIS A 401 -8.09 -10.54 -23.40
N PHE A 402 -8.13 -10.52 -22.08
CA PHE A 402 -8.66 -11.60 -21.24
C PHE A 402 -10.09 -11.26 -20.81
N GLN A 403 -11.03 -12.17 -21.06
CA GLN A 403 -12.46 -11.96 -20.86
C GLN A 403 -13.12 -13.23 -20.30
N PRO A 404 -14.22 -13.11 -19.53
CA PRO A 404 -14.86 -11.87 -19.08
C PRO A 404 -14.00 -11.10 -18.05
N ASP A 405 -14.14 -9.76 -18.01
CA ASP A 405 -13.53 -8.88 -17.00
C ASP A 405 -14.48 -8.56 -15.83
N CYS A 406 -13.98 -7.83 -14.83
CA CYS A 406 -14.62 -7.46 -13.56
C CYS A 406 -14.78 -5.92 -13.50
N PRO A 407 -15.82 -5.35 -14.14
CA PRO A 407 -15.99 -3.91 -14.27
C PRO A 407 -16.65 -3.27 -13.02
N ARG A 408 -16.11 -3.53 -11.83
CA ARG A 408 -16.63 -3.03 -10.54
C ARG A 408 -15.51 -2.80 -9.51
N SER A 409 -15.79 -2.03 -8.46
CA SER A 409 -14.85 -1.74 -7.36
C SER A 409 -14.98 -2.67 -6.17
N ASP A 410 -16.12 -3.32 -5.97
CA ASP A 410 -16.34 -4.38 -4.98
C ASP A 410 -16.03 -5.74 -5.62
N ILE A 411 -14.74 -5.91 -5.94
CA ILE A 411 -14.14 -7.02 -6.68
C ILE A 411 -14.41 -8.38 -6.03
N GLU A 412 -14.69 -8.44 -4.72
CA GLU A 412 -15.02 -9.68 -4.01
C GLU A 412 -16.34 -10.32 -4.46
N ASN A 413 -17.10 -9.61 -5.29
CA ASN A 413 -18.34 -10.09 -5.90
C ASN A 413 -18.18 -10.49 -7.38
N CYS A 414 -16.95 -10.49 -7.90
CA CYS A 414 -16.59 -11.14 -9.16
C CYS A 414 -16.10 -12.57 -8.89
N SER A 415 -16.11 -13.41 -9.92
CA SER A 415 -15.43 -14.70 -9.88
C SER A 415 -13.90 -14.52 -9.89
N ASP A 416 -13.18 -15.48 -9.33
CA ASP A 416 -11.71 -15.51 -9.36
C ASP A 416 -11.17 -15.35 -10.80
N GLU A 417 -11.84 -15.97 -11.78
CA GLU A 417 -11.47 -15.85 -13.19
C GLU A 417 -11.63 -14.42 -13.72
N GLU A 418 -12.76 -13.77 -13.45
CA GLU A 418 -12.98 -12.37 -13.86
C GLU A 418 -11.93 -11.43 -13.24
N ILE A 419 -11.60 -11.61 -11.96
CA ILE A 419 -10.59 -10.79 -11.26
C ILE A 419 -9.22 -10.99 -11.91
N VAL A 420 -8.81 -12.25 -12.11
CA VAL A 420 -7.52 -12.57 -12.74
C VAL A 420 -7.47 -12.06 -14.18
N ASN A 421 -8.53 -12.22 -14.97
CA ASN A 421 -8.61 -11.69 -16.34
C ASN A 421 -8.46 -10.15 -16.35
N THR A 422 -9.15 -9.47 -15.43
CA THR A 422 -9.08 -8.02 -15.32
C THR A 422 -7.69 -7.56 -14.93
N TYR A 423 -7.05 -8.24 -14.00
CA TYR A 423 -5.68 -7.96 -13.59
C TYR A 423 -4.66 -8.26 -14.71
N ASP A 424 -4.79 -9.39 -15.40
CA ASP A 424 -3.91 -9.73 -16.52
C ASP A 424 -3.99 -8.70 -17.66
N ASN A 425 -5.17 -8.07 -17.87
CA ASN A 425 -5.34 -6.97 -18.80
C ASN A 425 -4.57 -5.72 -18.36
N THR A 426 -4.42 -5.43 -17.06
CA THR A 426 -3.59 -4.31 -16.58
C THR A 426 -2.11 -4.54 -16.88
N ILE A 427 -1.63 -5.77 -16.70
CA ILE A 427 -0.26 -6.17 -17.04
C ILE A 427 -0.02 -6.07 -18.55
N ALA A 428 -0.94 -6.59 -19.37
CA ALA A 428 -0.85 -6.48 -20.82
C ALA A 428 -0.91 -5.04 -21.33
N TYR A 429 -1.61 -4.15 -20.61
CA TYR A 429 -1.63 -2.73 -20.93
C TYR A 429 -0.34 -2.02 -20.51
N THR A 430 0.22 -2.35 -19.34
CA THR A 430 1.55 -1.87 -18.94
C THR A 430 2.61 -2.30 -19.95
N ASP A 431 2.54 -3.55 -20.41
CA ASP A 431 3.40 -4.08 -21.47
C ASP A 431 3.27 -3.29 -22.78
N PHE A 432 2.04 -2.94 -23.19
CA PHE A 432 1.81 -2.06 -24.34
C PHE A 432 2.48 -0.69 -24.17
N VAL A 433 2.32 -0.06 -23.00
CA VAL A 433 2.94 1.25 -22.70
C VAL A 433 4.46 1.16 -22.73
N LEU A 434 5.05 0.10 -22.15
CA LEU A 434 6.50 -0.16 -22.22
C LEU A 434 6.98 -0.36 -23.67
N ALA A 435 6.20 -1.07 -24.50
CA ALA A 435 6.53 -1.27 -25.91
C ALA A 435 6.57 0.06 -26.68
N GLU A 436 5.58 0.93 -26.50
CA GLU A 436 5.53 2.25 -27.13
C GLU A 436 6.63 3.18 -26.60
N LEU A 437 6.95 3.09 -25.31
CA LEU A 437 8.06 3.82 -24.70
C LEU A 437 9.42 3.40 -25.30
N ILE A 438 9.67 2.10 -25.43
CA ILE A 438 10.89 1.58 -26.06
C ILE A 438 11.02 2.07 -27.50
N LYS A 439 9.94 1.97 -28.31
CA LYS A 439 9.94 2.50 -29.69
C LYS A 439 10.24 4.00 -29.74
N LYS A 440 9.70 4.77 -28.79
CA LYS A 440 9.95 6.20 -28.69
C LYS A 440 11.41 6.50 -28.34
N LEU A 441 11.97 5.81 -27.35
CA LEU A 441 13.38 5.94 -26.95
C LEU A 441 14.33 5.55 -28.08
N ASP A 442 13.96 4.57 -28.91
CA ASP A 442 14.75 4.15 -30.05
C ASP A 442 15.04 5.30 -31.03
N ASN A 443 14.10 6.24 -31.19
CA ASN A 443 14.27 7.43 -32.03
C ASN A 443 15.32 8.42 -31.49
N TYR A 444 15.74 8.28 -30.23
CA TYR A 444 16.75 9.15 -29.60
C TYR A 444 18.16 8.55 -29.63
N GLN A 445 18.35 7.33 -30.15
CA GLN A 445 19.65 6.66 -30.17
C GLN A 445 20.75 7.42 -30.92
N GLU A 446 20.39 8.24 -31.91
CA GLU A 446 21.36 9.06 -32.64
C GLU A 446 22.07 10.05 -31.72
N ASN A 447 21.35 10.65 -30.77
CA ASN A 447 21.86 11.69 -29.88
C ASN A 447 22.20 11.19 -28.47
N TYR A 448 21.60 10.08 -28.05
CA TYR A 448 21.70 9.58 -26.67
C TYR A 448 22.05 8.09 -26.61
N ASN A 449 22.77 7.70 -25.55
CA ASN A 449 22.79 6.33 -25.06
C ASN A 449 21.50 6.09 -24.28
N VAL A 450 20.52 5.46 -24.92
CA VAL A 450 19.19 5.21 -24.32
C VAL A 450 19.14 3.86 -23.60
N ALA A 451 18.43 3.81 -22.49
CA ALA A 451 18.07 2.57 -21.80
C ALA A 451 16.79 2.76 -20.97
N LEU A 452 16.16 1.65 -20.59
CA LEU A 452 14.98 1.66 -19.74
C LEU A 452 15.10 0.62 -18.63
N MET A 453 14.62 0.98 -17.44
CA MET A 453 14.44 0.08 -16.31
C MET A 453 12.99 0.18 -15.83
N TYR A 454 12.32 -0.94 -15.62
CA TYR A 454 10.99 -1.01 -15.03
C TYR A 454 11.05 -1.85 -13.75
N ILE A 455 10.40 -1.41 -12.68
CA ILE A 455 10.28 -2.19 -11.44
C ILE A 455 8.96 -1.84 -10.73
N SER A 456 8.22 -2.86 -10.28
CA SER A 456 7.03 -2.60 -9.46
C SER A 456 7.40 -2.36 -8.00
N ASP A 457 6.62 -1.51 -7.35
CA ASP A 457 6.74 -1.17 -5.94
C ASP A 457 6.29 -2.31 -4.99
N HIS A 458 5.22 -3.02 -5.30
CA HIS A 458 4.76 -4.25 -4.67
C HIS A 458 3.84 -5.04 -5.60
N GLY A 459 3.44 -6.25 -5.17
CA GLY A 459 2.45 -7.08 -5.88
C GLY A 459 1.03 -6.93 -5.34
N GLU A 460 0.16 -7.90 -5.59
CA GLU A 460 -1.28 -7.82 -5.32
C GLU A 460 -1.89 -9.20 -4.97
N SER A 461 -2.77 -9.23 -3.96
CA SER A 461 -3.64 -10.40 -3.71
C SER A 461 -4.95 -10.27 -4.49
N LEU A 462 -5.39 -11.34 -5.16
CA LEU A 462 -6.53 -11.37 -6.07
C LEU A 462 -7.66 -12.30 -5.59
N GLY A 463 -7.70 -12.61 -4.29
CA GLY A 463 -8.70 -13.48 -3.67
C GLY A 463 -8.11 -14.74 -3.03
N GLU A 464 -6.80 -14.99 -3.18
CA GLU A 464 -6.15 -16.16 -2.59
C GLU A 464 -6.32 -16.15 -1.06
N ASN A 465 -6.88 -17.23 -0.50
CA ASN A 465 -7.24 -17.34 0.93
C ASN A 465 -8.20 -16.23 1.41
N GLY A 466 -8.96 -15.63 0.51
CA GLY A 466 -9.86 -14.49 0.79
C GLY A 466 -9.12 -13.15 0.96
N MET A 467 -7.82 -13.07 0.67
CA MET A 467 -7.09 -11.81 0.67
C MET A 467 -7.22 -11.12 -0.67
N TYR A 468 -7.56 -9.83 -0.62
CA TYR A 468 -7.60 -8.96 -1.78
C TYR A 468 -6.67 -7.78 -1.53
N LEU A 469 -6.30 -7.08 -2.60
CA LEU A 469 -5.50 -5.87 -2.53
C LEU A 469 -4.10 -6.12 -1.95
N HIS A 470 -3.50 -5.07 -1.42
CA HIS A 470 -2.19 -5.02 -0.82
C HIS A 470 -2.22 -4.32 0.56
N GLY A 471 -1.05 -4.00 1.11
CA GLY A 471 -0.91 -3.41 2.43
C GLY A 471 -0.97 -4.42 3.59
N THR A 472 -0.85 -5.73 3.30
CA THR A 472 -0.74 -6.74 4.35
C THR A 472 0.61 -6.58 5.07
N PRO A 473 0.66 -6.64 6.41
CA PRO A 473 1.91 -6.49 7.13
C PRO A 473 2.97 -7.47 6.62
N TYR A 474 4.14 -6.95 6.22
CA TYR A 474 5.16 -7.72 5.47
C TYR A 474 5.50 -9.08 6.10
N ALA A 475 5.57 -9.16 7.43
CA ALA A 475 5.89 -10.39 8.17
C ALA A 475 4.94 -11.58 7.91
N ILE A 476 3.72 -11.30 7.43
CA ILE A 476 2.70 -12.30 7.08
C ILE A 476 2.19 -12.12 5.65
N ALA A 477 2.78 -11.21 4.87
CA ALA A 477 2.32 -10.92 3.53
C ALA A 477 2.56 -12.13 2.61
N PRO A 478 1.58 -12.48 1.76
CA PRO A 478 1.77 -13.56 0.81
C PRO A 478 2.77 -13.16 -0.27
N LYS A 479 3.39 -14.16 -0.93
CA LYS A 479 4.31 -13.93 -2.06
C LYS A 479 3.69 -13.10 -3.18
N GLN A 480 2.37 -13.18 -3.32
CA GLN A 480 1.54 -12.38 -4.23
C GLN A 480 1.79 -10.88 -4.08
N GLN A 481 2.00 -10.38 -2.86
CA GLN A 481 2.24 -8.96 -2.58
C GLN A 481 3.72 -8.59 -2.49
N THR A 482 4.61 -9.57 -2.26
CA THR A 482 6.05 -9.29 -2.05
C THR A 482 6.94 -9.62 -3.24
N GLN A 483 6.47 -10.39 -4.22
CA GLN A 483 7.25 -10.72 -5.42
C GLN A 483 6.84 -9.84 -6.59
N VAL A 484 7.79 -9.04 -7.10
CA VAL A 484 7.55 -7.99 -8.09
C VAL A 484 8.33 -8.22 -9.39
N PRO A 485 7.83 -7.76 -10.55
CA PRO A 485 8.59 -7.73 -11.77
C PRO A 485 9.68 -6.65 -11.71
N TRP A 486 10.87 -6.98 -12.22
CA TRP A 486 11.92 -6.02 -12.55
C TRP A 486 12.44 -6.37 -13.94
N LEU A 487 12.36 -5.40 -14.86
CA LEU A 487 12.75 -5.54 -16.25
C LEU A 487 13.79 -4.48 -16.61
N ILE A 488 14.75 -4.84 -17.47
CA ILE A 488 15.70 -3.89 -18.07
C ILE A 488 15.67 -4.05 -19.59
N TRP A 489 15.47 -2.95 -20.30
CA TRP A 489 15.73 -2.86 -21.72
C TRP A 489 17.09 -2.19 -21.93
N LEU A 490 18.02 -2.95 -22.52
CA LEU A 490 19.42 -2.57 -22.64
C LEU A 490 19.87 -2.70 -24.11
N PRO A 491 19.83 -1.61 -24.90
CA PRO A 491 20.34 -1.62 -26.27
C PRO A 491 21.83 -1.94 -26.34
N GLU A 492 22.28 -2.49 -27.48
CA GLU A 492 23.70 -2.82 -27.68
C GLU A 492 24.60 -1.59 -27.59
N GLN A 493 24.12 -0.42 -28.03
CA GLN A 493 24.85 0.83 -27.86
C GLN A 493 25.13 1.12 -26.38
N TYR A 494 24.12 0.99 -25.52
CA TYR A 494 24.26 1.30 -24.10
C TYR A 494 25.15 0.28 -23.39
N SER A 495 24.95 -1.01 -23.65
CA SER A 495 25.76 -2.07 -23.03
C SER A 495 27.24 -1.93 -23.38
N LYS A 496 27.57 -1.61 -24.65
CA LYS A 496 28.96 -1.38 -25.07
C LYS A 496 29.58 -0.17 -24.40
N GLN A 497 28.88 0.96 -24.36
CA GLN A 497 29.43 2.18 -23.73
C GLN A 497 29.59 2.05 -22.22
N ARG A 498 28.84 1.15 -21.59
CA ARG A 498 28.91 0.88 -20.15
C ARG A 498 29.68 -0.39 -19.79
N ASN A 499 30.28 -1.07 -20.77
CA ASN A 499 31.01 -2.34 -20.61
C ASN A 499 30.19 -3.41 -19.87
N ILE A 500 28.89 -3.53 -20.19
CA ILE A 500 27.98 -4.51 -19.59
C ILE A 500 27.94 -5.75 -20.48
N ASP A 501 28.34 -6.89 -19.91
CA ASP A 501 28.13 -8.21 -20.52
C ASP A 501 26.63 -8.58 -20.40
N LYS A 502 25.94 -8.55 -21.54
CA LYS A 502 24.52 -8.89 -21.63
C LYS A 502 24.24 -10.35 -21.31
N GLU A 503 25.13 -11.27 -21.68
CA GLU A 503 24.93 -12.70 -21.42
C GLU A 503 25.10 -13.00 -19.93
N CYS A 504 26.08 -12.37 -19.29
CA CYS A 504 26.19 -12.38 -17.83
C CYS A 504 24.91 -11.84 -17.19
N LEU A 505 24.41 -10.68 -17.64
CA LEU A 505 23.23 -10.05 -17.03
C LEU A 505 21.97 -10.89 -17.23
N LEU A 506 21.78 -11.51 -18.40
CA LEU A 506 20.71 -12.47 -18.66
C LEU A 506 20.77 -13.68 -17.74
N SER A 507 21.97 -14.26 -17.55
CA SER A 507 22.18 -15.37 -16.62
C SER A 507 21.91 -14.97 -15.17
N SER A 508 22.38 -13.80 -14.78
CA SER A 508 22.19 -13.19 -13.46
C SER A 508 20.69 -12.97 -13.18
N ALA A 509 19.96 -12.37 -14.13
CA ALA A 509 18.52 -12.14 -14.03
C ALA A 509 17.70 -13.44 -13.89
N LYS A 510 18.16 -14.53 -14.52
CA LYS A 510 17.50 -15.84 -14.45
C LYS A 510 17.74 -16.59 -13.14
N ASN A 511 18.95 -16.51 -12.60
CA ASN A 511 19.40 -17.39 -11.53
C ASN A 511 19.61 -16.68 -10.17
N GLY A 512 19.69 -15.35 -10.18
CA GLY A 512 19.90 -14.55 -8.97
C GLY A 512 18.64 -14.35 -8.15
N GLU A 513 18.85 -13.99 -6.88
CA GLU A 513 17.80 -13.54 -5.96
C GLU A 513 18.07 -12.08 -5.62
N TYR A 514 17.09 -11.22 -5.89
CA TYR A 514 17.24 -9.78 -5.69
C TYR A 514 16.09 -9.22 -4.86
N SER A 515 16.25 -7.99 -4.44
CA SER A 515 15.18 -7.22 -3.84
C SER A 515 15.30 -5.75 -4.20
N HIS A 516 14.35 -4.95 -3.72
CA HIS A 516 14.46 -3.50 -3.71
C HIS A 516 15.73 -2.98 -3.00
N ASP A 517 16.35 -3.76 -2.10
CA ASP A 517 17.63 -3.38 -1.49
C ASP A 517 18.76 -3.27 -2.56
N ASN A 518 18.64 -4.03 -3.66
CA ASN A 518 19.58 -3.93 -4.78
C ASN A 518 19.30 -2.71 -5.67
N PHE A 519 18.09 -2.18 -5.67
CA PHE A 519 17.66 -1.16 -6.64
C PHE A 519 18.48 0.12 -6.51
N PHE A 520 18.64 0.65 -5.29
CA PHE A 520 19.45 1.84 -5.01
C PHE A 520 20.85 1.73 -5.64
N HIS A 521 21.55 0.64 -5.35
CA HIS A 521 22.93 0.45 -5.81
C HIS A 521 23.00 0.17 -7.32
N THR A 522 22.05 -0.62 -7.83
CA THR A 522 21.97 -0.99 -9.24
C THR A 522 21.65 0.22 -10.12
N LEU A 523 20.77 1.14 -9.70
CA LEU A 523 20.45 2.33 -10.49
C LEU A 523 21.65 3.28 -10.63
N ILE A 524 22.43 3.48 -9.55
CA ILE A 524 23.70 4.24 -9.59
C ILE A 524 24.68 3.59 -10.57
N GLY A 525 24.85 2.27 -10.47
CA GLY A 525 25.71 1.47 -11.33
C GLY A 525 25.29 1.47 -12.80
N PHE A 526 23.99 1.36 -13.04
CA PHE A 526 23.35 1.34 -14.35
C PHE A 526 23.57 2.66 -15.07
N PHE A 527 23.27 3.79 -14.41
CA PHE A 527 23.46 5.12 -14.98
C PHE A 527 24.94 5.46 -15.22
N GLY A 528 25.82 4.87 -14.40
CA GLY A 528 27.26 5.03 -14.54
C GLY A 528 27.89 6.04 -13.59
N VAL A 529 27.28 6.22 -12.42
CA VAL A 529 27.79 7.08 -11.34
C VAL A 529 28.72 6.27 -10.43
N THR A 530 29.77 6.93 -9.94
CA THR A 530 30.68 6.42 -8.90
C THR A 530 30.55 7.27 -7.64
N THR A 531 30.42 6.63 -6.49
CA THR A 531 30.36 7.25 -5.16
C THR A 531 30.73 6.19 -4.10
N LYS A 532 31.25 6.63 -2.96
CA LYS A 532 31.50 5.79 -1.78
C LYS A 532 30.22 5.19 -1.18
N ASP A 533 29.06 5.82 -1.40
CA ASP A 533 27.78 5.40 -0.80
C ASP A 533 27.10 4.25 -1.59
N LYS A 534 27.72 3.81 -2.70
CA LYS A 534 27.28 2.62 -3.43
C LYS A 534 28.00 1.36 -2.95
N ASN A 535 27.23 0.38 -2.47
CA ASN A 535 27.71 -0.98 -2.24
C ASN A 535 27.82 -1.75 -3.57
N GLN A 536 29.02 -2.18 -3.93
CA GLN A 536 29.30 -2.90 -5.18
C GLN A 536 28.69 -4.31 -5.22
N ASP A 537 28.57 -4.98 -4.08
CA ASP A 537 28.00 -6.33 -4.01
C ASP A 537 26.49 -6.33 -4.28
N MET A 538 25.83 -5.20 -4.01
CA MET A 538 24.40 -5.00 -4.23
C MET A 538 24.07 -4.42 -5.61
N ASP A 539 25.08 -3.95 -6.36
CA ASP A 539 24.96 -3.46 -7.73
C ASP A 539 25.00 -4.65 -8.71
N ILE A 540 23.82 -5.04 -9.22
CA ILE A 540 23.68 -6.17 -10.13
C ILE A 540 24.48 -5.95 -11.43
N ILE A 541 24.56 -4.70 -11.90
CA ILE A 541 25.29 -4.37 -13.13
C ILE A 541 26.80 -4.53 -12.91
N HIS A 542 27.30 -4.22 -11.72
CA HIS A 542 28.73 -4.32 -11.41
C HIS A 542 29.27 -5.74 -11.64
N GLN A 543 28.52 -6.75 -11.22
CA GLN A 543 28.90 -8.17 -11.35
C GLN A 543 29.07 -8.61 -12.82
N CYS A 544 28.42 -7.92 -13.75
CA CYS A 544 28.46 -8.19 -15.18
C CYS A 544 29.24 -7.14 -15.98
N ARG A 545 30.09 -6.34 -15.32
CA ARG A 545 31.02 -5.45 -16.04
C ARG A 545 32.24 -6.21 -16.52
N THR A 546 32.55 -6.08 -17.79
CA THR A 546 33.83 -6.55 -18.34
C THR A 546 34.94 -5.57 -17.95
N SER A 547 36.08 -6.05 -17.46
CA SER A 547 37.26 -5.20 -17.27
C SER A 547 37.63 -4.55 -18.60
N MET A 548 37.90 -3.23 -18.60
CA MET A 548 38.45 -2.55 -19.76
C MET A 548 39.80 -3.20 -20.10
N SER A 549 39.87 -3.87 -21.26
CA SER A 549 41.13 -4.36 -21.83
C SER A 549 41.95 -3.22 -22.41
#